data_AF-A0A843CJM0-F1
#
_entry.id   AF-A0A843CJM0-F1
#
_cell.length_a   1.000
_cell.length_b   1.000
_cell.length_c   1.000
_cell.angle_alpha   90.00
_cell.angle_beta   90.00
_cell.angle_gamma   90.00
#
_symmetry.space_group_name_H-M   'P 1'
#
loop_
_entity.id
_entity.type
_entity.pdbx_description
1 polymer ?
#
loop_
_entity_poly.entity_id
_entity_poly.type
_entity_poly.pdbx_seq_one_letter_code
_entity_poly.pdbx_strand_id
1 'polypeptide(L)'
;MNHNRNMFLGFSILFLGMIITSSFPISFNETIQTQAYAILDSPIIHMSDTSVGSGRSTASDRPLHAEFVSPTSQLVGDAIDSITMKLKKTNSPTGIAQIGVFNADLTVKKLFGTIDSATMSPSYTDLTFSLPLGQTYQIQSGDLIGIKFTGGDSVNRISTMIDDNAADPFDGTNSYHTYYTTTWNPFPTNDLYMILRQSSTGTTDTTAPVTTATPPGGFYSTLQSVTLTANEAATIYYTTNGSIPTTSSTVYTTAIPISATATLKFFAKDTAGNLEAVKTQTYT
;
A
#
# COMPACT_ATOMS: atom_id res chain seq x y z
N MET A 1 17.83 40.87 41.16
CA MET A 1 17.93 40.28 39.81
C MET A 1 18.42 38.85 40.02
N ASN A 2 17.63 37.79 40.26
CA ASN A 2 16.37 37.27 39.74
C ASN A 2 16.37 36.96 38.25
N HIS A 3 16.50 35.67 37.91
CA HIS A 3 15.69 34.85 36.98
C HIS A 3 16.43 33.51 36.77
N ASN A 4 15.84 32.31 36.68
CA ASN A 4 14.48 31.77 36.85
C ASN A 4 14.64 30.23 36.88
N ARG A 5 14.14 29.54 37.91
CA ARG A 5 12.89 28.71 37.94
C ARG A 5 13.02 27.26 37.46
N ASN A 6 13.09 26.35 38.45
CA ASN A 6 12.49 25.01 38.38
C ASN A 6 10.97 25.13 38.56
N MET A 7 10.17 24.38 37.79
CA MET A 7 8.77 24.14 38.13
C MET A 7 8.31 22.75 37.67
N PHE A 8 8.13 21.87 38.66
CA PHE A 8 7.33 20.65 38.57
C PHE A 8 5.85 21.03 38.46
N LEU A 9 5.11 20.39 37.55
CA LEU A 9 3.66 20.43 37.51
C LEU A 9 3.13 19.05 37.94
N GLY A 10 2.62 18.99 39.16
CA GLY A 10 1.77 17.91 39.63
C GLY A 10 0.32 18.15 39.19
N PHE A 11 -0.38 17.08 38.83
CA PHE A 11 -1.84 17.09 38.75
C PHE A 11 -2.40 16.64 40.10
N SER A 12 -3.23 17.50 40.68
CA SER A 12 -3.95 17.28 41.93
C SER A 12 -5.40 16.97 41.58
N ILE A 13 -5.92 15.83 42.04
CA ILE A 13 -7.36 15.58 42.16
C ILE A 13 -7.62 15.25 43.62
N LEU A 14 -8.24 16.20 44.31
CA LEU A 14 -8.66 16.12 45.70
C LEU A 14 -10.06 15.47 45.73
N PHE A 15 -10.24 14.37 46.47
CA PHE A 15 -11.52 14.06 47.10
C PHE A 15 -11.27 13.68 48.56
N LEU A 16 -12.00 14.37 49.43
CA LEU A 16 -11.87 14.39 50.88
C LEU A 16 -12.69 13.24 51.49
N GLY A 17 -12.04 12.42 52.32
CA GLY A 17 -12.64 11.77 53.49
C GLY A 17 -13.44 10.48 53.28
N MET A 18 -12.77 9.32 53.34
CA MET A 18 -13.19 8.20 54.19
C MET A 18 -12.01 7.22 54.36
N ILE A 19 -11.56 7.04 55.59
CA ILE A 19 -10.61 5.98 55.95
C ILE A 19 -11.39 4.67 55.94
N ILE A 20 -11.23 3.87 54.88
CA ILE A 20 -11.47 2.42 54.95
C ILE A 20 -10.10 1.75 54.83
N THR A 21 -9.63 1.16 55.91
CA THR A 21 -8.53 0.21 55.90
C THR A 21 -9.00 -1.09 55.26
N SER A 22 -8.80 -1.24 53.96
CA SER A 22 -8.76 -2.57 53.33
C SER A 22 -7.58 -2.62 52.38
N SER A 23 -6.53 -3.31 52.81
CA SER A 23 -5.41 -3.71 51.99
C SER A 23 -5.86 -4.87 51.08
N PHE A 24 -6.53 -4.53 49.98
CA PHE A 24 -6.60 -5.41 48.83
C PHE A 24 -5.39 -5.12 47.94
N PRO A 25 -4.52 -6.10 47.65
CA PRO A 25 -3.56 -5.93 46.57
C PRO A 25 -4.36 -5.84 45.27
N ILE A 26 -4.47 -4.64 44.68
CA ILE A 26 -4.88 -4.51 43.29
C ILE A 26 -3.67 -4.99 42.47
N SER A 27 -3.68 -6.26 42.07
CA SER A 27 -2.78 -6.71 41.02
C SER A 27 -3.30 -6.15 39.70
N PHE A 28 -2.69 -5.07 39.22
CA PHE A 28 -2.76 -4.75 37.80
C PHE A 28 -1.96 -5.81 37.04
N ASN A 29 -2.62 -6.93 36.73
CA ASN A 29 -2.12 -7.86 35.72
C ASN A 29 -2.77 -7.52 34.38
N GLU A 30 -2.67 -6.26 33.97
CA GLU A 30 -2.91 -5.89 32.58
C GLU A 30 -1.63 -6.20 31.83
N THR A 31 -1.69 -7.26 31.02
CA THR A 31 -0.75 -7.40 29.92
C THR A 31 -0.94 -6.15 29.07
N ILE A 32 0.06 -5.26 29.04
CA ILE A 32 0.08 -4.17 28.06
C ILE A 32 0.09 -4.88 26.71
N GLN A 33 -1.07 -5.01 26.07
CA GLN A 33 -1.12 -5.27 24.64
C GLN A 33 -0.50 -4.04 24.01
N THR A 34 0.75 -4.17 23.59
CA THR A 34 1.37 -3.23 22.68
C THR A 34 0.51 -3.23 21.42
N GLN A 35 -0.42 -2.27 21.33
CA GLN A 35 -1.13 -2.00 20.11
C GLN A 35 -0.08 -1.59 19.10
N ALA A 36 0.16 -2.44 18.10
CA ALA A 36 1.01 -2.10 16.98
C ALA A 36 0.38 -0.89 16.29
N TYR A 37 0.98 0.28 16.46
CA TYR A 37 0.64 1.42 15.63
C TYR A 37 0.98 1.02 14.19
N ALA A 38 -0.03 0.96 13.32
CA ALA A 38 0.19 0.80 11.90
C ALA A 38 1.02 2.01 11.44
N ILE A 39 2.28 1.77 11.08
CA ILE A 39 3.01 2.71 10.24
C ILE A 39 2.24 2.67 8.92
N LEU A 40 1.47 3.72 8.63
CA LEU A 40 0.96 3.95 7.28
C LEU A 40 2.21 4.11 6.43
N ASP A 41 2.64 3.05 5.75
CA ASP A 41 3.82 3.16 4.93
C ASP A 41 3.56 4.26 3.90
N SER A 42 4.45 5.24 3.85
CA SER A 42 4.30 6.35 2.92
C SER A 42 4.60 5.81 1.53
N PRO A 43 3.92 6.29 0.48
CA PRO A 43 4.29 5.90 -0.87
C PRO A 43 5.78 6.18 -1.10
N ILE A 44 6.53 5.16 -1.50
CA ILE A 44 7.95 5.26 -1.77
C ILE A 44 8.10 5.92 -3.14
N ILE A 45 8.93 6.96 -3.21
CA ILE A 45 9.27 7.65 -4.45
C ILE A 45 10.68 7.19 -4.82
N HIS A 46 10.79 6.44 -5.91
CA HIS A 46 12.04 5.90 -6.41
C HIS A 46 12.72 6.85 -7.38
N MET A 47 11.95 7.59 -8.18
CA MET A 47 12.42 8.68 -9.03
C MET A 47 11.44 9.85 -8.93
N SER A 48 11.94 11.09 -8.88
CA SER A 48 11.13 12.30 -8.95
C SER A 48 11.86 13.40 -9.68
N ASP A 49 12.22 13.12 -10.93
CA ASP A 49 12.78 14.14 -11.79
C ASP A 49 11.64 14.98 -12.38
N THR A 50 11.47 16.17 -11.83
CA THR A 50 10.36 17.07 -12.15
C THR A 50 10.83 18.45 -12.57
N SER A 51 12.12 18.60 -12.84
CA SER A 51 12.66 19.82 -13.42
C SER A 51 12.13 19.94 -14.86
N VAL A 52 11.54 21.10 -15.18
CA VAL A 52 10.90 21.30 -16.49
C VAL A 52 11.94 21.81 -17.47
N GLY A 53 12.33 20.94 -18.40
CA GLY A 53 13.14 21.29 -19.55
C GLY A 53 12.33 21.53 -20.81
N SER A 54 12.66 20.79 -21.87
CA SER A 54 12.04 20.90 -23.18
C SER A 54 11.09 19.75 -23.53
N GLY A 55 10.24 20.00 -24.54
CA GLY A 55 9.35 18.98 -25.09
C GLY A 55 10.00 18.17 -26.20
N ARG A 56 9.92 16.84 -26.12
CA ARG A 56 10.29 15.93 -27.22
C ARG A 56 9.05 15.28 -27.82
N SER A 57 8.89 15.39 -29.13
CA SER A 57 7.79 14.72 -29.85
C SER A 57 7.94 13.21 -29.86
N THR A 58 6.83 12.50 -29.66
CA THR A 58 6.68 11.07 -29.86
C THR A 58 5.66 10.88 -30.97
N ALA A 59 6.06 10.23 -32.06
CA ALA A 59 5.27 9.98 -33.26
C ALA A 59 5.88 8.81 -34.05
N SER A 60 5.33 8.47 -35.21
CA SER A 60 5.79 7.33 -36.02
C SER A 60 7.29 7.32 -36.39
N ASP A 61 7.92 8.48 -36.57
CA ASP A 61 9.36 8.65 -36.87
C ASP A 61 10.26 8.56 -35.63
N ARG A 62 9.70 8.82 -34.45
CA ARG A 62 10.35 8.69 -33.15
C ARG A 62 9.38 8.04 -32.15
N PRO A 63 9.18 6.72 -32.26
CA PRO A 63 8.03 6.07 -31.63
C PRO A 63 8.19 5.83 -30.13
N LEU A 64 9.39 5.95 -29.56
CA LEU A 64 9.63 5.61 -28.17
C LEU A 64 10.60 6.58 -27.51
N HIS A 65 10.19 7.12 -26.36
CA HIS A 65 11.02 7.89 -25.42
C HIS A 65 11.02 7.16 -24.09
N ALA A 66 12.20 6.93 -23.53
CA ALA A 66 12.36 6.19 -22.28
C ALA A 66 13.49 6.73 -21.43
N GLU A 67 13.37 6.49 -20.14
CA GLU A 67 14.43 6.48 -19.15
C GLU A 67 15.12 5.11 -19.25
N PHE A 68 16.37 5.09 -19.69
CA PHE A 68 17.18 3.87 -19.72
C PHE A 68 17.81 3.62 -18.35
N VAL A 69 17.69 2.41 -17.83
CA VAL A 69 18.25 2.02 -16.53
C VAL A 69 19.53 1.21 -16.72
N SER A 70 20.69 1.79 -16.44
CA SER A 70 21.96 1.06 -16.52
C SER A 70 22.15 0.08 -15.35
N PRO A 71 23.14 -0.84 -15.40
CA PRO A 71 23.43 -1.75 -14.28
C PRO A 71 23.82 -1.06 -12.97
N THR A 72 24.25 0.20 -13.03
CA THR A 72 24.69 0.99 -11.86
C THR A 72 23.65 1.98 -11.37
N SER A 73 22.46 2.00 -11.98
CA SER A 73 21.38 2.89 -11.56
C SER A 73 20.86 2.52 -10.18
N GLN A 74 20.48 3.54 -9.42
CA GLN A 74 19.83 3.35 -8.12
C GLN A 74 18.45 2.70 -8.25
N LEU A 75 17.83 2.77 -9.44
CA LEU A 75 16.54 2.18 -9.73
C LEU A 75 16.59 0.65 -9.83
N VAL A 76 17.75 0.03 -9.98
CA VAL A 76 17.83 -1.44 -10.14
C VAL A 76 17.37 -2.14 -8.85
N GLY A 77 16.29 -2.92 -8.95
CA GLY A 77 15.69 -3.66 -7.84
C GLY A 77 14.50 -2.94 -7.19
N ASP A 78 14.29 -1.66 -7.50
CA ASP A 78 13.16 -0.88 -6.98
C ASP A 78 11.83 -1.42 -7.51
N ALA A 79 10.83 -1.47 -6.64
CA ALA A 79 9.50 -1.97 -6.96
C ALA A 79 8.55 -0.80 -7.20
N ILE A 80 8.05 -0.65 -8.43
CA ILE A 80 7.14 0.44 -8.79
C ILE A 80 5.77 -0.08 -9.17
N ASP A 81 4.73 0.67 -8.85
CA ASP A 81 3.36 0.42 -9.31
C ASP A 81 2.77 1.57 -10.10
N SER A 82 3.46 2.71 -10.16
CA SER A 82 3.01 3.86 -10.95
C SER A 82 4.15 4.60 -11.64
N ILE A 83 3.83 5.10 -12.83
CA ILE A 83 4.67 5.97 -13.66
C ILE A 83 3.87 7.25 -13.91
N THR A 84 4.41 8.39 -13.50
CA THR A 84 3.88 9.72 -13.87
C THR A 84 4.78 10.34 -14.93
N MET A 85 4.19 10.86 -16.00
CA MET A 85 4.90 11.61 -17.05
C MET A 85 4.17 12.91 -17.37
N LYS A 86 4.91 13.97 -17.71
CA LYS A 86 4.33 15.25 -18.16
C LYS A 86 4.17 15.25 -19.67
N LEU A 87 2.93 15.11 -20.14
CA LEU A 87 2.61 14.89 -21.55
C LEU A 87 1.65 15.96 -22.09
N LYS A 88 1.69 16.19 -23.41
CA LYS A 88 0.65 16.93 -24.15
C LYS A 88 0.45 16.38 -25.56
N LYS A 89 -0.67 16.73 -26.20
CA LYS A 89 -0.84 16.58 -27.66
C LYS A 89 -0.50 17.87 -28.41
N THR A 90 -0.13 17.74 -29.67
CA THR A 90 -0.03 18.83 -30.65
C THR A 90 -0.93 18.49 -31.84
N ASN A 91 -1.83 19.41 -32.21
CA ASN A 91 -2.85 19.21 -33.25
C ASN A 91 -3.75 17.98 -32.96
N SER A 92 -3.95 17.11 -33.95
CA SER A 92 -4.94 16.03 -33.91
C SER A 92 -4.30 14.65 -34.14
N PRO A 93 -3.38 14.19 -33.25
CA PRO A 93 -2.82 12.85 -33.34
C PRO A 93 -3.91 11.80 -33.13
N THR A 94 -3.80 10.70 -33.86
CA THR A 94 -4.66 9.52 -33.70
C THR A 94 -3.83 8.31 -33.27
N GLY A 95 -4.43 7.47 -32.43
CA GLY A 95 -3.82 6.24 -31.96
C GLY A 95 -3.69 6.18 -30.45
N ILE A 96 -3.17 5.06 -29.97
CA ILE A 96 -3.04 4.77 -28.55
C ILE A 96 -1.57 4.83 -28.18
N ALA A 97 -1.24 5.65 -27.19
CA ALA A 97 0.07 5.63 -26.55
C ALA A 97 0.09 4.61 -25.42
N GLN A 98 1.22 3.92 -25.30
CA GLN A 98 1.51 2.93 -24.26
C GLN A 98 2.51 3.52 -23.28
N ILE A 99 2.23 3.43 -21.99
CA ILE A 99 3.14 3.84 -20.91
C ILE A 99 3.53 2.59 -20.14
N GLY A 100 4.84 2.40 -19.94
CA GLY A 100 5.36 1.22 -19.25
C GLY A 100 6.84 1.02 -19.44
N VAL A 101 7.26 -0.23 -19.27
CA VAL A 101 8.64 -0.70 -19.47
C VAL A 101 8.72 -1.44 -20.80
N PHE A 102 9.77 -1.18 -21.57
CA PHE A 102 9.99 -1.72 -22.90
C PHE A 102 11.31 -2.48 -22.98
N ASN A 103 11.38 -3.43 -23.91
CA ASN A 103 12.62 -4.07 -24.31
C ASN A 103 13.32 -3.23 -25.39
N ALA A 104 14.62 -3.47 -25.60
CA ALA A 104 15.42 -2.77 -26.61
C ALA A 104 14.92 -2.96 -28.06
N ASP A 105 14.13 -4.02 -28.31
CA ASP A 105 13.44 -4.30 -29.59
C ASP A 105 12.08 -3.59 -29.73
N LEU A 106 11.78 -2.65 -28.83
CA LEU A 106 10.54 -1.86 -28.74
C LEU A 106 9.30 -2.65 -28.33
N THR A 107 9.42 -3.94 -27.97
CA THR A 107 8.29 -4.69 -27.42
C THR A 107 7.98 -4.24 -25.99
N VAL A 108 6.71 -4.31 -25.59
CA VAL A 108 6.30 -3.98 -24.23
C VAL A 108 6.77 -5.09 -23.29
N LYS A 109 7.61 -4.75 -22.31
CA LYS A 109 8.03 -5.65 -21.23
C LYS A 109 7.00 -5.66 -20.09
N LYS A 110 6.51 -4.48 -19.70
CA LYS A 110 5.42 -4.34 -18.72
C LYS A 110 4.59 -3.10 -19.04
N LEU A 111 3.29 -3.26 -19.21
CA LEU A 111 2.37 -2.14 -19.45
C LEU A 111 1.81 -1.60 -18.13
N PHE A 112 1.89 -0.29 -17.91
CA PHE A 112 1.27 0.42 -16.78
C PHE A 112 -0.04 1.07 -17.18
N GLY A 113 -0.17 1.47 -18.44
CA GLY A 113 -1.43 1.97 -18.95
C GLY A 113 -1.34 2.43 -20.39
N THR A 114 -2.47 2.89 -20.90
CA THR A 114 -2.61 3.43 -22.24
C THR A 114 -3.42 4.71 -22.22
N ILE A 115 -3.19 5.59 -23.19
CA ILE A 115 -4.01 6.78 -23.39
C ILE A 115 -4.29 6.98 -24.89
N ASP A 116 -5.54 7.26 -25.22
CA ASP A 116 -5.91 7.70 -26.57
C ASP A 116 -5.42 9.13 -26.78
N SER A 117 -4.58 9.34 -27.80
CA SER A 117 -3.98 10.64 -28.09
C SER A 117 -5.01 11.74 -28.37
N ALA A 118 -6.22 11.38 -28.84
CA ALA A 118 -7.29 12.32 -29.08
C ALA A 118 -7.80 12.97 -27.78
N THR A 119 -7.74 12.25 -26.67
CA THR A 119 -8.26 12.67 -25.35
C THR A 119 -7.28 13.52 -24.53
N MET A 120 -6.02 13.58 -24.96
CA MET A 120 -4.97 14.30 -24.23
C MET A 120 -5.16 15.83 -24.26
N SER A 121 -4.64 16.50 -23.23
CA SER A 121 -4.58 17.95 -23.15
C SER A 121 -3.61 18.55 -24.19
N PRO A 122 -3.91 19.72 -24.80
CA PRO A 122 -2.95 20.46 -25.62
C PRO A 122 -1.87 21.18 -24.79
N SER A 123 -2.05 21.28 -23.48
CA SER A 123 -1.08 21.79 -22.51
C SER A 123 -0.40 20.64 -21.77
N TYR A 124 0.84 20.84 -21.34
CA TYR A 124 1.56 19.84 -20.54
C TYR A 124 0.84 19.56 -19.22
N THR A 125 0.53 18.30 -18.99
CA THR A 125 -0.15 17.81 -17.79
C THR A 125 0.56 16.57 -17.27
N ASP A 126 0.69 16.46 -15.96
CA ASP A 126 1.16 15.23 -15.31
C ASP A 126 0.07 14.17 -15.41
N LEU A 127 0.38 13.05 -16.05
CA LEU A 127 -0.50 11.89 -16.21
C LEU A 127 0.13 10.70 -15.51
N THR A 128 -0.63 10.06 -14.63
CA THR A 128 -0.18 8.90 -13.86
C THR A 128 -0.85 7.63 -14.36
N PHE A 129 -0.04 6.59 -14.58
CA PHE A 129 -0.47 5.28 -15.04
C PHE A 129 -0.03 4.25 -14.01
N SER A 130 -0.96 3.40 -13.58
CA SER A 130 -0.74 2.48 -12.47
C SER A 130 -1.05 1.04 -12.83
N LEU A 131 -0.26 0.11 -12.29
CA LEU A 131 -0.58 -1.30 -12.29
C LEU A 131 -1.85 -1.58 -11.48
N PRO A 132 -2.52 -2.73 -11.71
CA PRO A 132 -3.62 -3.17 -10.85
C PRO A 132 -3.19 -3.24 -9.38
N LEU A 133 -4.12 -2.95 -8.48
CA LEU A 133 -3.86 -2.92 -7.03
C LEU A 133 -3.16 -4.20 -6.54
N GLY A 134 -2.13 -4.02 -5.71
CA GLY A 134 -1.33 -5.11 -5.15
C GLY A 134 -0.29 -5.70 -6.10
N GLN A 135 -0.16 -5.19 -7.32
CA GLN A 135 0.94 -5.54 -8.23
C GLN A 135 2.02 -4.47 -8.24
N THR A 136 3.27 -4.92 -8.28
CA THR A 136 4.43 -4.08 -8.56
C THR A 136 5.22 -4.67 -9.73
N TYR A 137 6.13 -3.86 -10.27
CA TYR A 137 7.16 -4.29 -11.20
C TYR A 137 8.52 -3.96 -10.60
N GLN A 138 9.39 -4.95 -10.47
CA GLN A 138 10.77 -4.73 -10.07
C GLN A 138 11.60 -4.26 -11.28
N ILE A 139 12.16 -3.07 -11.18
CA ILE A 139 13.00 -2.49 -12.21
C ILE A 139 14.28 -3.31 -12.34
N GLN A 140 14.65 -3.60 -13.59
CA GLN A 140 15.84 -4.36 -13.94
C GLN A 140 16.82 -3.50 -14.72
N SER A 141 18.10 -3.85 -14.65
CA SER A 141 19.08 -3.28 -15.56
C SER A 141 18.71 -3.55 -17.03
N GLY A 142 18.88 -2.54 -17.88
CA GLY A 142 18.50 -2.55 -19.29
C GLY A 142 17.05 -2.16 -19.56
N ASP A 143 16.26 -1.88 -18.51
CA ASP A 143 14.89 -1.42 -18.68
C ASP A 143 14.83 -0.05 -19.36
N LEU A 144 13.80 0.11 -20.20
CA LEU A 144 13.44 1.36 -20.86
C LEU A 144 12.06 1.76 -20.36
N ILE A 145 12.00 2.69 -19.41
CA ILE A 145 10.75 3.10 -18.75
C ILE A 145 10.25 4.38 -19.41
N GLY A 146 9.05 4.39 -20.00
CA GLY A 146 8.55 5.61 -20.64
C GLY A 146 7.31 5.44 -21.49
N ILE A 147 7.31 6.07 -22.67
CA ILE A 147 6.17 6.16 -23.58
C ILE A 147 6.52 5.64 -24.96
N LYS A 148 5.63 4.82 -25.51
CA LYS A 148 5.63 4.40 -26.92
C LYS A 148 4.35 4.88 -27.61
N PHE A 149 4.50 5.57 -28.74
CA PHE A 149 3.40 6.01 -29.59
C PHE A 149 3.83 6.00 -31.06
N THR A 150 3.23 5.10 -31.84
CA THR A 150 3.50 4.96 -33.29
C THR A 150 2.46 5.68 -34.14
N GLY A 151 1.45 6.29 -33.52
CA GLY A 151 0.48 7.13 -34.22
C GLY A 151 1.09 8.48 -34.60
N GLY A 152 0.35 9.24 -35.41
CA GLY A 152 0.73 10.60 -35.74
C GLY A 152 1.92 10.76 -36.68
N ASP A 153 2.36 12.02 -36.81
CA ASP A 153 3.37 12.50 -37.75
C ASP A 153 4.12 13.72 -37.16
N SER A 154 4.91 14.41 -37.97
CA SER A 154 5.72 15.56 -37.54
C SER A 154 4.89 16.74 -37.00
N VAL A 155 3.61 16.86 -37.35
CA VAL A 155 2.71 17.93 -36.89
C VAL A 155 1.62 17.44 -35.94
N ASN A 156 1.18 16.20 -36.06
CA ASN A 156 0.19 15.54 -35.21
C ASN A 156 0.89 14.57 -34.27
N ARG A 157 1.24 15.00 -33.05
CA ARG A 157 2.11 14.19 -32.17
C ARG A 157 1.77 14.33 -30.70
N ILE A 158 2.25 13.37 -29.91
CA ILE A 158 2.37 13.53 -28.46
C ILE A 158 3.72 14.22 -28.19
N SER A 159 3.84 14.98 -27.12
CA SER A 159 5.14 15.45 -26.63
C SER A 159 5.31 15.06 -25.18
N THR A 160 6.44 14.43 -24.88
CA THR A 160 6.89 14.15 -23.52
C THR A 160 7.83 15.26 -23.07
N MET A 161 7.68 15.72 -21.83
CA MET A 161 8.65 16.60 -21.21
C MET A 161 9.91 15.80 -20.84
N ILE A 162 11.07 16.42 -20.98
CA ILE A 162 12.33 15.93 -20.42
C ILE A 162 12.81 16.90 -19.36
N ASP A 163 13.65 16.42 -18.44
CA ASP A 163 14.59 17.28 -17.75
C ASP A 163 15.87 17.38 -18.59
N ASP A 164 16.22 18.61 -18.98
CA ASP A 164 17.46 18.91 -19.69
C ASP A 164 18.42 19.77 -18.88
N ASN A 165 18.18 19.89 -17.57
CA ASN A 165 19.11 20.50 -16.65
C ASN A 165 20.26 19.55 -16.33
N ALA A 166 21.32 19.61 -17.13
CA ALA A 166 22.52 18.78 -16.94
C ALA A 166 23.24 18.96 -15.58
N ALA A 167 22.84 19.93 -14.76
CA ALA A 167 23.35 20.11 -13.40
C ALA A 167 22.57 19.32 -12.33
N ASP A 168 21.45 18.70 -12.68
CA ASP A 168 20.55 18.00 -11.77
C ASP A 168 20.08 16.63 -12.31
N PRO A 169 20.98 15.76 -12.81
CA PRO A 169 20.54 14.44 -13.23
C PRO A 169 20.15 13.58 -12.01
N PHE A 170 19.07 12.80 -12.13
CA PHE A 170 18.47 12.04 -11.02
C PHE A 170 19.49 11.17 -10.26
N ASP A 171 20.28 10.36 -10.98
CA ASP A 171 21.34 9.51 -10.40
C ASP A 171 22.68 9.62 -11.17
N GLY A 172 22.92 10.77 -11.80
CA GLY A 172 24.11 11.05 -12.60
C GLY A 172 23.94 10.64 -14.06
N THR A 173 24.62 9.58 -14.49
CA THR A 173 24.50 9.06 -15.86
C THR A 173 24.01 7.62 -15.87
N ASN A 174 23.48 7.15 -14.73
CA ASN A 174 23.19 5.74 -14.51
C ASN A 174 21.76 5.41 -14.92
N SER A 175 20.83 6.35 -14.82
CA SER A 175 19.64 6.46 -15.63
C SER A 175 19.76 7.67 -16.55
N TYR A 176 19.14 7.60 -17.72
CA TYR A 176 19.07 8.75 -18.62
C TYR A 176 17.99 8.64 -19.69
N HIS A 177 17.60 9.78 -20.25
CA HIS A 177 16.74 9.91 -21.41
C HIS A 177 17.38 9.30 -22.67
N THR A 178 16.64 8.41 -23.31
CA THR A 178 16.92 7.95 -24.67
C THR A 178 15.66 7.93 -25.52
N TYR A 179 15.83 7.97 -26.84
CA TYR A 179 14.74 7.73 -27.78
C TYR A 179 15.16 6.88 -28.96
N TYR A 180 14.18 6.22 -29.55
CA TYR A 180 14.37 5.39 -30.74
C TYR A 180 13.91 6.10 -32.00
N THR A 181 14.70 6.04 -33.08
CA THR A 181 14.30 6.40 -34.45
C THR A 181 14.42 5.17 -35.35
N THR A 182 15.59 4.96 -35.95
CA THR A 182 16.05 3.69 -36.53
C THR A 182 17.10 3.02 -35.65
N THR A 183 17.66 3.79 -34.71
CA THR A 183 18.62 3.37 -33.68
C THR A 183 18.27 4.06 -32.37
N TRP A 184 18.81 3.56 -31.25
CA TRP A 184 18.75 4.25 -29.96
C TRP A 184 19.69 5.46 -29.95
N ASN A 185 19.18 6.59 -29.45
CA ASN A 185 19.92 7.85 -29.32
C ASN A 185 19.96 8.21 -27.83
N PRO A 186 21.08 7.94 -27.11
CA PRO A 186 21.20 8.21 -25.68
C PRO A 186 21.53 9.68 -25.39
N PHE A 187 20.99 10.22 -24.30
CA PHE A 187 21.30 11.56 -23.76
C PHE A 187 21.68 11.43 -22.28
N PRO A 188 22.91 10.97 -21.96
CA PRO A 188 23.31 10.61 -20.59
C PRO A 188 23.28 11.73 -19.54
N THR A 189 23.05 12.98 -19.95
CA THR A 189 23.01 14.18 -19.09
C THR A 189 21.59 14.72 -18.93
N ASN A 190 20.61 14.01 -19.47
CA ASN A 190 19.21 14.41 -19.51
C ASN A 190 18.41 13.22 -19.01
N ASP A 191 17.29 13.51 -18.39
CA ASP A 191 16.38 12.51 -17.84
C ASP A 191 14.97 12.77 -18.39
N LEU A 192 14.09 11.79 -18.30
CA LEU A 192 12.68 12.07 -18.51
C LEU A 192 12.11 12.80 -17.30
N TYR A 193 11.24 13.80 -17.55
CA TYR A 193 10.33 14.26 -16.49
C TYR A 193 9.47 13.05 -16.09
N MET A 194 9.75 12.49 -14.93
CA MET A 194 9.19 11.22 -14.50
C MET A 194 9.13 11.11 -12.98
N ILE A 195 8.00 10.60 -12.50
CA ILE A 195 7.89 10.15 -11.11
C ILE A 195 7.62 8.65 -11.13
N LEU A 196 8.50 7.88 -10.50
CA LEU A 196 8.37 6.44 -10.29
C LEU A 196 8.05 6.19 -8.82
N ARG A 197 6.93 5.51 -8.56
CA ARG A 197 6.46 5.33 -7.18
C ARG A 197 6.00 3.91 -6.92
N GLN A 198 6.14 3.52 -5.66
CA GLN A 198 5.41 2.43 -5.04
C GLN A 198 4.32 3.05 -4.17
N SER A 199 3.06 2.83 -4.51
CA SER A 199 1.93 3.18 -3.66
C SER A 199 1.93 2.25 -2.45
N SER A 200 1.58 2.76 -1.28
CA SER A 200 1.35 1.87 -0.15
C SER A 200 0.10 1.04 -0.42
N THR A 201 0.20 -0.27 -0.22
CA THR A 201 -0.94 -1.18 -0.29
C THR A 201 -1.83 -0.90 0.91
N GLY A 202 -2.63 0.16 0.83
CA GLY A 202 -3.45 0.70 1.92
C GLY A 202 -4.62 -0.20 2.33
N THR A 203 -4.37 -1.46 2.68
CA THR A 203 -5.37 -2.41 3.19
C THR A 203 -4.78 -3.35 4.24
N THR A 204 -4.05 -2.84 5.23
CA THR A 204 -3.97 -3.60 6.49
C THR A 204 -5.31 -3.43 7.18
N ASP A 205 -6.17 -4.42 7.05
CA ASP A 205 -7.33 -4.55 7.91
C ASP A 205 -6.81 -4.67 9.35
N THR A 206 -7.22 -3.74 10.21
CA THR A 206 -6.86 -3.70 11.64
C THR A 206 -8.06 -4.00 12.53
N THR A 207 -9.22 -4.29 11.95
CA THR A 207 -10.45 -4.51 12.69
C THR A 207 -10.53 -5.98 13.03
N ALA A 208 -10.62 -6.31 14.31
CA ALA A 208 -10.80 -7.69 14.71
C ALA A 208 -12.21 -8.19 14.32
N PRO A 209 -12.34 -9.47 13.93
CA PRO A 209 -13.64 -10.08 13.71
C PRO A 209 -14.48 -10.11 14.99
N VAL A 210 -15.80 -10.12 14.83
CA VAL A 210 -16.78 -10.18 15.90
C VAL A 210 -17.55 -11.49 15.81
N THR A 211 -17.41 -12.33 16.84
CA THR A 211 -18.12 -13.61 16.93
C THR A 211 -19.39 -13.56 17.76
N THR A 212 -20.38 -14.40 17.43
CA THR A 212 -21.64 -14.54 18.20
C THR A 212 -21.92 -16.00 18.50
N ALA A 213 -22.32 -16.29 19.75
CA ALA A 213 -22.76 -17.62 20.17
C ALA A 213 -24.29 -17.70 20.18
N THR A 214 -24.86 -18.74 19.56
CA THR A 214 -26.32 -18.98 19.52
C THR A 214 -26.62 -20.43 19.91
N PRO A 215 -27.43 -20.69 20.96
CA PRO A 215 -27.99 -19.69 21.86
C PRO A 215 -26.89 -19.04 22.73
N PRO A 216 -27.11 -17.82 23.25
CA PRO A 216 -26.19 -17.20 24.20
C PRO A 216 -26.12 -18.02 25.51
N GLY A 217 -25.11 -17.74 26.35
CA GLY A 217 -25.00 -18.34 27.67
C GLY A 217 -26.23 -18.02 28.53
N GLY A 218 -26.59 -18.96 29.40
CA GLY A 218 -27.78 -18.86 30.24
C GLY A 218 -28.11 -20.17 30.94
N PHE A 219 -29.24 -20.17 31.64
CA PHE A 219 -29.79 -21.37 32.26
C PHE A 219 -30.61 -22.18 31.26
N TYR A 220 -30.32 -23.47 31.16
CA TYR A 220 -31.02 -24.39 30.27
C TYR A 220 -31.36 -25.69 30.99
N SER A 221 -32.65 -26.05 30.98
CA SER A 221 -33.12 -27.34 31.51
C SER A 221 -32.91 -28.51 30.54
N THR A 222 -32.36 -28.25 29.36
CA THR A 222 -32.13 -29.23 28.29
C THR A 222 -30.76 -29.00 27.64
N LEU A 223 -30.22 -30.04 27.00
CA LEU A 223 -28.95 -29.96 26.26
C LEU A 223 -29.03 -28.88 25.18
N GLN A 224 -27.97 -28.07 25.07
CA GLN A 224 -27.84 -27.05 24.04
C GLN A 224 -26.87 -27.49 22.95
N SER A 225 -27.11 -27.02 21.73
CA SER A 225 -26.22 -27.17 20.58
C SER A 225 -25.82 -25.77 20.11
N VAL A 226 -24.67 -25.29 20.59
CA VAL A 226 -24.22 -23.91 20.37
C VAL A 226 -23.55 -23.76 19.01
N THR A 227 -24.00 -22.79 18.22
CA THR A 227 -23.36 -22.35 16.99
C THR A 227 -22.57 -21.08 17.22
N LEU A 228 -21.40 -20.98 16.59
CA LEU A 228 -20.55 -19.79 16.59
C LEU A 228 -20.52 -19.22 15.16
N THR A 229 -20.78 -17.93 15.02
CA THR A 229 -20.67 -17.21 13.74
C THR A 229 -19.70 -16.04 13.87
N ALA A 230 -19.08 -15.61 12.77
CA ALA A 230 -18.31 -14.38 12.68
C ALA A 230 -18.99 -13.42 11.67
N ASN A 231 -18.83 -12.11 11.89
CA ASN A 231 -19.30 -11.05 10.97
C ASN A 231 -18.55 -11.02 9.63
N GLU A 232 -17.40 -11.68 9.55
CA GLU A 232 -16.53 -11.72 8.38
C GLU A 232 -15.77 -13.06 8.29
N ALA A 233 -14.95 -13.22 7.25
CA ALA A 233 -14.19 -14.43 7.02
C ALA A 233 -13.11 -14.62 8.11
N ALA A 234 -13.36 -15.51 9.06
CA ALA A 234 -12.46 -15.77 10.17
C ALA A 234 -12.48 -17.23 10.65
N THR A 235 -11.39 -17.65 11.29
CA THR A 235 -11.29 -18.93 11.99
C THR A 235 -11.59 -18.72 13.47
N ILE A 236 -12.58 -19.45 14.01
CA ILE A 236 -12.99 -19.36 15.42
C ILE A 236 -12.34 -20.51 16.21
N TYR A 237 -11.69 -20.19 17.31
CA TYR A 237 -11.06 -21.14 18.24
C TYR A 237 -11.79 -21.13 19.57
N TYR A 238 -11.98 -22.28 20.20
CA TYR A 238 -12.78 -22.38 21.43
C TYR A 238 -12.31 -23.45 22.41
N THR A 239 -12.80 -23.32 23.65
CA THR A 239 -12.69 -24.29 24.75
C THR A 239 -14.02 -24.33 25.52
N THR A 240 -14.40 -25.48 26.07
CA THR A 240 -15.67 -25.65 26.82
C THR A 240 -15.48 -25.80 28.34
N ASN A 241 -14.22 -25.85 28.79
CA ASN A 241 -13.82 -26.06 30.18
C ASN A 241 -13.39 -24.76 30.89
N GLY A 242 -13.62 -23.59 30.27
CA GLY A 242 -13.25 -22.28 30.81
C GLY A 242 -11.77 -21.89 30.68
N SER A 243 -10.91 -22.73 30.10
CA SER A 243 -9.52 -22.35 29.78
C SER A 243 -9.47 -21.30 28.67
N ILE A 244 -8.43 -20.45 28.65
CA ILE A 244 -8.30 -19.41 27.62
C ILE A 244 -7.93 -20.07 26.28
N PRO A 245 -8.74 -19.92 25.20
CA PRO A 245 -8.41 -20.47 23.90
C PRO A 245 -7.19 -19.75 23.30
N THR A 246 -6.39 -20.49 22.52
CA THR A 246 -5.30 -19.98 21.69
C THR A 246 -5.50 -20.46 20.24
N THR A 247 -4.64 -20.05 19.31
CA THR A 247 -4.66 -20.57 17.93
C THR A 247 -4.25 -22.05 17.82
N SER A 248 -3.85 -22.68 18.94
CA SER A 248 -3.65 -24.13 19.03
C SER A 248 -4.85 -24.87 19.65
N SER A 249 -5.90 -24.15 20.06
CA SER A 249 -7.14 -24.74 20.58
C SER A 249 -8.01 -25.30 19.45
N THR A 250 -9.09 -25.99 19.82
CA THR A 250 -10.03 -26.59 18.87
C THR A 250 -10.65 -25.53 17.96
N VAL A 251 -10.60 -25.76 16.65
CA VAL A 251 -11.27 -24.93 15.64
C VAL A 251 -12.75 -25.29 15.60
N TYR A 252 -13.61 -24.28 15.57
CA TYR A 252 -15.04 -24.47 15.37
C TYR A 252 -15.34 -24.86 13.92
N THR A 253 -15.83 -26.08 13.71
CA THR A 253 -16.25 -26.59 12.40
C THR A 253 -17.69 -27.09 12.39
N THR A 254 -18.24 -27.43 13.55
CA THR A 254 -19.61 -27.95 13.75
C THR A 254 -20.17 -27.44 15.07
N ALA A 255 -21.49 -27.45 15.24
CA ALA A 255 -22.14 -27.04 16.49
C ALA A 255 -21.58 -27.79 17.72
N ILE A 256 -21.49 -27.06 18.84
CA ILE A 256 -20.88 -27.52 20.09
C ILE A 256 -21.98 -28.04 21.03
N PRO A 257 -22.03 -29.34 21.35
CA PRO A 257 -22.99 -29.87 22.30
C PRO A 257 -22.60 -29.49 23.75
N ILE A 258 -23.55 -28.96 24.51
CA ILE A 258 -23.42 -28.63 25.93
C ILE A 258 -24.44 -29.46 26.71
N SER A 259 -23.98 -30.55 27.31
CA SER A 259 -24.82 -31.52 28.04
C SER A 259 -24.81 -31.35 29.56
N ALA A 260 -23.96 -30.47 30.08
CA ALA A 260 -23.80 -30.16 31.50
C ALA A 260 -23.28 -28.72 31.64
N THR A 261 -23.22 -28.21 32.88
CA THR A 261 -22.67 -26.89 33.16
C THR A 261 -21.29 -26.72 32.53
N ALA A 262 -21.11 -25.70 31.70
CA ALA A 262 -19.90 -25.47 30.92
C ALA A 262 -19.61 -23.98 30.78
N THR A 263 -18.32 -23.65 30.68
CA THR A 263 -17.86 -22.30 30.36
C THR A 263 -17.20 -22.34 28.98
N LEU A 264 -17.94 -21.86 28.00
CA LEU A 264 -17.48 -21.74 26.61
C LEU A 264 -16.69 -20.44 26.46
N LYS A 265 -15.42 -20.55 26.13
CA LYS A 265 -14.59 -19.41 25.74
C LYS A 265 -14.18 -19.52 24.27
N PHE A 266 -14.21 -18.40 23.55
CA PHE A 266 -13.92 -18.38 22.13
C PHE A 266 -13.38 -17.03 21.66
N PHE A 267 -12.64 -17.03 20.56
CA PHE A 267 -12.22 -15.85 19.81
C PHE A 267 -12.05 -16.21 18.34
N ALA A 268 -12.09 -15.22 17.47
CA ALA A 268 -11.79 -15.37 16.05
C ALA A 268 -10.45 -14.73 15.64
N LYS A 269 -9.85 -15.30 14.61
CA LYS A 269 -8.75 -14.73 13.83
C LYS A 269 -9.17 -14.61 12.37
N ASP A 270 -9.17 -13.41 11.82
CA ASP A 270 -9.48 -13.20 10.40
C ASP A 270 -8.32 -13.59 9.47
N THR A 271 -8.49 -13.39 8.17
CA THR A 271 -7.46 -13.65 7.16
C THR A 271 -6.31 -12.64 7.19
N ALA A 272 -6.53 -11.43 7.70
CA ALA A 272 -5.51 -10.39 7.86
C ALA A 272 -4.64 -10.58 9.12
N GLY A 273 -5.07 -11.45 10.03
CA GLY A 273 -4.39 -11.79 11.26
C GLY A 273 -4.90 -11.08 12.52
N ASN A 274 -5.95 -10.26 12.44
CA ASN A 274 -6.50 -9.59 13.61
C ASN A 274 -7.17 -10.59 14.53
N LEU A 275 -6.99 -10.38 15.84
CA LEU A 275 -7.51 -11.24 16.88
C LEU A 275 -8.64 -10.55 17.63
N GLU A 276 -9.78 -11.23 17.69
CA GLU A 276 -10.85 -10.85 18.59
C GLU A 276 -10.42 -11.04 20.06
N ALA A 277 -10.91 -10.17 20.95
CA ALA A 277 -10.83 -10.40 22.38
C ALA A 277 -11.62 -11.67 22.76
N VAL A 278 -11.07 -12.47 23.70
CA VAL A 278 -11.73 -13.70 24.14
C VAL A 278 -13.08 -13.40 24.77
N LYS A 279 -14.14 -13.98 24.20
CA LYS A 279 -15.50 -13.98 24.74
C LYS A 279 -15.72 -15.17 25.66
N THR A 280 -16.58 -14.99 26.66
CA THR A 280 -16.94 -16.03 27.63
C THR A 280 -18.46 -16.15 27.70
N GLN A 281 -18.97 -17.37 27.63
CA GLN A 281 -20.37 -17.73 27.81
C GLN A 281 -20.48 -18.85 28.85
N THR A 282 -21.40 -18.71 29.80
CA THR A 282 -21.66 -19.72 30.83
C THR A 282 -23.01 -20.35 30.56
N TYR A 283 -23.04 -21.68 30.49
CA TYR A 283 -24.25 -22.47 30.35
C TYR A 283 -24.43 -23.27 31.64
N THR A 284 -25.60 -23.19 32.26
CA THR A 284 -25.91 -23.84 33.54
C THR A 284 -27.14 -24.71 33.45
#